data_AF-A0A956CFT5-F1
#
_entry.id   AF-A0A956CFT5-F1
#
_cell.length_a   1.000
_cell.length_b   1.000
_cell.length_c   1.000
_cell.angle_alpha   90.00
_cell.angle_beta   90.00
_cell.angle_gamma   90.00
#
_symmetry.space_group_name_H-M   'P 1'
#
loop_
_entity.id
_entity.type
_entity.pdbx_description
1 polymer ?
#
loop_
_entity_poly.entity_id
_entity_poly.type
_entity_poly.pdbx_seq_one_letter_code
_entity_poly.pdbx_strand_id
1 'polypeptide(L)'
;MTKKSARGSAKKKKPAAGGAKKRASKAATAKAGARGTAPWVARHAAKHAAEARQRNTAPIPPGSARATLRVPEKADLIKERIGALHTAMGEIRALRKNLTTGFFALGRVLARIKEEELYAAKGFGSFEAFVERELDLGRNTSLALERACHVFQEEAALKYGMQAVIAALATLDEAAQPRTGTSAPLPLKPPGKRR
;
A
#
# COMPACT_ATOMS: atom_id res chain seq x y z
N MET A 1 65.94 17.23 -44.40
CA MET A 1 67.17 16.94 -43.63
C MET A 1 66.79 16.39 -42.26
N THR A 2 67.14 15.12 -42.01
CA THR A 2 67.57 14.45 -40.76
C THR A 2 67.08 14.87 -39.35
N LYS A 3 66.49 13.87 -38.65
CA LYS A 3 66.67 13.37 -37.24
C LYS A 3 66.62 14.38 -36.06
N LYS A 4 65.97 14.10 -34.92
CA LYS A 4 66.35 13.03 -33.96
C LYS A 4 65.38 12.93 -32.75
N SER A 5 65.11 11.68 -32.30
CA SER A 5 64.82 11.13 -30.93
C SER A 5 63.77 11.75 -30.00
N ALA A 6 63.16 11.08 -29.02
CA ALA A 6 62.89 9.67 -28.68
C ALA A 6 62.07 9.65 -27.36
N ARG A 7 61.23 8.60 -27.21
CA ARG A 7 60.88 7.88 -25.95
C ARG A 7 59.81 8.45 -24.99
N GLY A 8 58.78 7.63 -24.74
CA GLY A 8 58.00 7.65 -23.49
C GLY A 8 56.52 7.23 -23.61
N SER A 9 56.25 5.92 -23.45
CA SER A 9 55.09 5.21 -22.84
C SER A 9 53.76 5.93 -22.58
N ALA A 10 52.56 5.35 -22.62
CA ALA A 10 52.02 4.02 -22.92
C ALA A 10 50.47 4.10 -22.87
N LYS A 11 49.81 3.03 -23.35
CA LYS A 11 48.38 2.64 -23.23
C LYS A 11 47.38 3.28 -24.21
N LYS A 12 47.19 2.58 -25.34
CA LYS A 12 45.94 2.59 -26.13
C LYS A 12 45.24 1.22 -26.06
N LYS A 13 43.92 1.29 -25.82
CA LYS A 13 42.89 0.26 -26.05
C LYS A 13 42.87 -0.16 -27.53
N LYS A 14 42.50 -1.40 -27.89
CA LYS A 14 41.16 -1.90 -28.36
C LYS A 14 41.44 -3.20 -29.21
N PRO A 15 40.47 -3.92 -29.81
CA PRO A 15 39.36 -4.72 -29.27
C PRO A 15 39.30 -6.15 -29.90
N ALA A 16 38.17 -6.84 -29.63
CA ALA A 16 37.46 -7.80 -30.48
C ALA A 16 37.89 -9.29 -30.51
N ALA A 17 36.83 -10.11 -30.55
CA ALA A 17 36.76 -11.55 -30.40
C ALA A 17 37.31 -12.35 -31.59
N GLY A 18 37.77 -13.57 -31.31
CA GLY A 18 38.04 -14.57 -32.33
C GLY A 18 38.66 -15.85 -31.75
N GLY A 19 37.91 -16.95 -31.80
CA GLY A 19 38.44 -18.28 -32.15
C GLY A 19 39.33 -19.03 -31.15
N ALA A 20 38.73 -20.04 -30.53
CA ALA A 20 39.30 -21.26 -29.93
C ALA A 20 40.72 -21.68 -30.35
N LYS A 21 41.60 -22.00 -29.38
CA LYS A 21 41.94 -23.38 -28.95
C LYS A 21 43.10 -23.37 -27.93
N LYS A 22 43.06 -24.36 -27.02
CA LYS A 22 44.09 -24.78 -26.06
C LYS A 22 44.30 -23.93 -24.80
N ARG A 23 43.50 -24.24 -23.78
CA ARG A 23 43.95 -24.30 -22.38
C ARG A 23 43.61 -25.68 -21.80
N ALA A 24 44.59 -26.59 -21.85
CA ALA A 24 44.84 -27.52 -20.76
C ALA A 24 45.50 -26.69 -19.63
N SER A 25 45.31 -26.87 -18.34
CA SER A 25 44.84 -27.93 -17.43
C SER A 25 44.58 -27.21 -16.08
N LYS A 26 43.70 -27.56 -15.13
CA LYS A 26 43.09 -28.81 -14.69
C LYS A 26 41.60 -28.56 -14.37
N ALA A 27 40.75 -29.43 -14.90
CA ALA A 27 39.34 -29.54 -14.58
C ALA A 27 39.12 -30.56 -13.45
N ALA A 28 38.12 -30.30 -12.62
CA ALA A 28 37.24 -31.33 -12.05
C ALA A 28 35.82 -30.77 -12.19
N THR A 29 35.27 -30.74 -13.42
CA THR A 29 34.45 -31.80 -14.03
C THR A 29 33.11 -31.97 -13.33
N ALA A 30 32.12 -31.23 -13.82
CA ALA A 30 30.75 -31.69 -13.84
C ALA A 30 30.66 -32.94 -14.74
N LYS A 31 29.76 -33.85 -14.35
CA LYS A 31 29.23 -35.06 -15.00
C LYS A 31 29.82 -36.43 -14.59
N ALA A 32 28.85 -37.26 -14.22
CA ALA A 32 28.77 -38.71 -14.31
C ALA A 32 29.58 -39.51 -13.29
N GLY A 33 28.88 -39.92 -12.23
CA GLY A 33 29.36 -40.90 -11.29
C GLY A 33 28.22 -41.55 -10.50
N ALA A 34 27.21 -42.08 -11.19
CA ALA A 34 26.32 -43.11 -10.66
C ALA A 34 27.11 -44.42 -10.42
N ARG A 35 28.23 -44.35 -9.71
CA ARG A 35 29.14 -45.46 -9.38
C ARG A 35 29.89 -45.10 -8.10
N GLY A 36 29.23 -45.25 -6.94
CA GLY A 36 29.94 -45.15 -5.66
C GLY A 36 29.11 -44.84 -4.43
N THR A 37 27.88 -44.33 -4.54
CA THR A 37 26.98 -44.39 -3.39
C THR A 37 26.54 -45.83 -3.24
N ALA A 38 27.04 -46.48 -2.17
CA ALA A 38 26.62 -47.82 -1.80
C ALA A 38 25.09 -47.89 -1.85
N PRO A 39 24.47 -48.94 -2.42
CA PRO A 39 23.02 -49.03 -2.62
C PRO A 39 22.19 -48.70 -1.37
N TRP A 40 22.75 -48.96 -0.18
CA TRP A 40 22.24 -48.51 1.11
C TRP A 40 21.99 -47.00 1.15
N VAL A 41 22.98 -46.16 0.85
CA VAL A 41 22.93 -44.70 1.07
C VAL A 41 21.85 -44.06 0.20
N ALA A 42 21.75 -44.49 -1.06
CA ALA A 42 20.66 -44.07 -1.94
C ALA A 42 19.29 -44.53 -1.41
N ARG A 43 19.19 -45.75 -0.88
CA ARG A 43 17.96 -46.26 -0.26
C ARG A 43 17.61 -45.56 1.06
N HIS A 44 18.59 -45.16 1.86
CA HIS A 44 18.37 -44.40 3.09
C HIS A 44 17.96 -42.96 2.80
N ALA A 45 18.62 -42.30 1.83
CA ALA A 45 18.22 -40.98 1.37
C ALA A 45 16.81 -40.99 0.75
N ALA A 46 16.49 -42.01 -0.05
CA ALA A 46 15.14 -42.22 -0.58
C ALA A 46 14.12 -42.52 0.53
N LYS A 47 14.50 -43.30 1.56
CA LYS A 47 13.64 -43.60 2.72
C LYS A 47 13.37 -42.35 3.55
N HIS A 48 14.37 -41.53 3.84
CA HIS A 48 14.19 -40.25 4.55
C HIS A 48 13.42 -39.22 3.71
N ALA A 49 13.64 -39.17 2.39
CA ALA A 49 12.85 -38.32 1.49
C ALA A 49 11.39 -38.78 1.40
N ALA A 50 11.14 -40.10 1.39
CA ALA A 50 9.80 -40.67 1.43
C ALA A 50 9.12 -40.43 2.80
N GLU A 51 9.85 -40.56 3.91
CA GLU A 51 9.34 -40.31 5.26
C GLU A 51 9.04 -38.81 5.49
N ALA A 52 9.86 -37.91 4.94
CA ALA A 52 9.58 -36.47 4.93
C ALA A 52 8.34 -36.12 4.10
N ARG A 53 8.14 -36.77 2.94
CA ARG A 53 6.92 -36.62 2.14
C ARG A 53 5.70 -37.19 2.87
N GLN A 54 5.82 -38.36 3.51
CA GLN A 54 4.75 -38.99 4.29
C GLN A 54 4.31 -38.15 5.49
N ARG A 55 5.23 -37.48 6.20
CA ARG A 55 4.88 -36.53 7.26
C ARG A 55 4.20 -35.26 6.74
N ASN A 56 4.44 -34.88 5.48
CA ASN A 56 3.81 -33.71 4.86
C ASN A 56 2.44 -34.05 4.25
N THR A 57 2.18 -35.31 3.91
CA THR A 57 0.92 -35.80 3.32
C THR A 57 -0.05 -36.42 4.32
N ALA A 58 0.39 -36.77 5.53
CA ALA A 58 -0.50 -37.29 6.56
C ALA A 58 -1.44 -36.18 7.10
N PRO A 59 -2.76 -36.40 7.15
CA PRO A 59 -3.68 -35.44 7.76
C PRO A 59 -3.38 -35.30 9.25
N ILE A 60 -3.39 -34.05 9.72
CA ILE A 60 -2.94 -33.67 11.06
C ILE A 60 -3.88 -34.29 12.11
N PRO A 61 -3.35 -34.87 13.20
CA PRO A 61 -4.18 -35.32 14.31
C PRO A 61 -4.96 -34.13 14.91
N PRO A 62 -6.29 -34.20 15.01
CA PRO A 62 -7.10 -33.15 15.64
C PRO A 62 -6.66 -32.98 17.11
N GLY A 63 -6.35 -31.75 17.51
CA GLY A 63 -5.96 -31.41 18.88
C GLY A 63 -4.47 -31.14 19.11
N SER A 64 -3.60 -31.17 18.08
CA SER A 64 -2.20 -30.73 18.23
C SER A 64 -2.08 -29.19 18.24
N ALA A 65 -1.17 -28.62 19.05
CA ALA A 65 -0.94 -27.16 19.14
C ALA A 65 -0.56 -26.51 17.79
N ARG A 66 -0.10 -27.31 16.81
CA ARG A 66 0.16 -26.86 15.43
C ARG A 66 -1.10 -26.67 14.60
N ALA A 67 -2.22 -27.26 14.99
CA ALA A 67 -3.52 -27.08 14.32
C ALA A 67 -4.16 -25.71 14.64
N THR A 68 -3.86 -25.13 15.81
CA THR A 68 -4.40 -23.83 16.23
C THR A 68 -3.43 -22.65 16.07
N LEU A 69 -2.12 -22.89 15.95
CA LEU A 69 -1.12 -21.81 15.81
C LEU A 69 -0.85 -21.35 14.36
N ARG A 70 -1.20 -22.14 13.34
CA ARG A 70 -0.70 -21.89 11.97
C ARG A 70 -1.66 -21.08 11.12
N VAL A 71 -1.92 -19.85 11.54
CA VAL A 71 -2.69 -18.79 10.86
C VAL A 71 -4.15 -18.75 11.32
N PRO A 72 -4.50 -17.88 12.28
CA PRO A 72 -5.90 -17.58 12.49
C PRO A 72 -6.41 -16.92 11.20
N GLU A 73 -7.55 -17.34 10.67
CA GLU A 73 -8.18 -16.73 9.47
C GLU A 73 -8.25 -15.19 9.58
N LYS A 74 -8.39 -14.68 10.81
CA LYS A 74 -8.32 -13.26 11.14
C LYS A 74 -7.00 -12.59 10.73
N ALA A 75 -5.86 -13.29 10.82
CA ALA A 75 -4.56 -12.75 10.41
C ALA A 75 -4.45 -12.57 8.90
N ASP A 76 -5.09 -13.42 8.10
CA ASP A 76 -5.07 -13.25 6.64
C ASP A 76 -5.97 -12.08 6.22
N LEU A 77 -7.15 -11.95 6.83
CA LEU A 77 -8.01 -10.76 6.65
C LEU A 77 -7.29 -9.45 7.04
N ILE A 78 -6.52 -9.46 8.14
CA ILE A 78 -5.73 -8.29 8.54
C ILE A 78 -4.64 -7.98 7.52
N LYS A 79 -3.93 -8.98 7.01
CA LYS A 79 -2.90 -8.78 5.97
C LYS A 79 -3.51 -8.23 4.68
N GLU A 80 -4.66 -8.74 4.27
CA GLU A 80 -5.40 -8.24 3.10
C GLU A 80 -5.77 -6.77 3.27
N ARG A 81 -6.34 -6.39 4.42
CA ARG A 81 -6.67 -4.99 4.73
C ARG A 81 -5.43 -4.09 4.77
N ILE A 82 -4.31 -4.55 5.34
CA ILE A 82 -3.04 -3.82 5.34
C ILE A 82 -2.52 -3.66 3.91
N GLY A 83 -2.60 -4.71 3.09
CA GLY A 83 -2.22 -4.66 1.67
C GLY A 83 -3.07 -3.66 0.89
N ALA A 84 -4.39 -3.69 1.06
CA ALA A 84 -5.32 -2.75 0.46
C ALA A 84 -5.02 -1.30 0.89
N LEU A 85 -4.75 -1.06 2.18
CA LEU A 85 -4.35 0.24 2.69
C LEU A 85 -3.06 0.74 2.03
N HIS A 86 -2.06 -0.13 1.86
CA HIS A 86 -0.80 0.23 1.21
C HIS A 86 -0.99 0.64 -0.25
N THR A 87 -1.83 -0.09 -1.00
CA THR A 87 -2.20 0.27 -2.37
C THR A 87 -2.90 1.63 -2.41
N ALA A 88 -3.91 1.84 -1.57
CA ALA A 88 -4.65 3.10 -1.48
C ALA A 88 -3.75 4.29 -1.09
N MET A 89 -2.80 4.11 -0.17
CA MET A 89 -1.80 5.13 0.16
C MET A 89 -0.89 5.47 -1.03
N GLY A 90 -0.54 4.48 -1.85
CA GLY A 90 0.21 4.69 -3.10
C GLY A 90 -0.57 5.56 -4.08
N GLU A 91 -1.86 5.26 -4.26
CA GLU A 91 -2.78 6.02 -5.11
C GLU A 91 -2.94 7.47 -4.61
N ILE A 92 -3.15 7.67 -3.30
CA ILE A 92 -3.26 9.02 -2.71
C ILE A 92 -1.99 9.83 -2.96
N ARG A 93 -0.80 9.24 -2.76
CA ARG A 93 0.47 9.92 -3.02
C ARG A 93 0.66 10.29 -4.50
N ALA A 94 0.15 9.47 -5.42
CA ALA A 94 0.18 9.77 -6.84
C ALA A 94 -0.79 10.90 -7.21
N LEU A 95 -2.05 10.80 -6.75
CA LEU A 95 -3.10 11.79 -7.01
C LEU A 95 -2.79 13.16 -6.37
N ARG A 96 -2.09 13.18 -5.23
CA ARG A 96 -1.64 14.41 -4.57
C ARG A 96 -0.77 15.29 -5.48
N LYS A 97 0.03 14.69 -6.38
CA LYS A 97 0.88 15.45 -7.31
C LYS A 97 0.05 16.28 -8.29
N ASN A 98 -1.16 15.81 -8.62
CA ASN A 98 -2.11 16.46 -9.52
C ASN A 98 -3.41 16.78 -8.78
N LEU A 99 -3.31 17.35 -7.58
CA LEU A 99 -4.46 17.53 -6.70
C LEU A 99 -5.59 18.33 -7.35
N THR A 100 -5.28 19.32 -8.20
CA THR A 100 -6.29 20.17 -8.85
C THR A 100 -7.24 19.42 -9.77
N THR A 101 -6.75 18.39 -10.47
CA THR A 101 -7.56 17.57 -11.39
C THR A 101 -7.96 16.23 -10.77
N GLY A 102 -7.16 15.72 -9.83
CA GLY A 102 -7.35 14.43 -9.19
C GLY A 102 -8.06 14.48 -7.83
N PHE A 103 -8.50 15.64 -7.33
CA PHE A 103 -9.08 15.76 -5.99
C PHE A 103 -10.32 14.88 -5.80
N PHE A 104 -11.16 14.71 -6.83
CA PHE A 104 -12.37 13.89 -6.73
C PHE A 104 -12.05 12.40 -6.64
N ALA A 105 -11.10 11.93 -7.47
CA ALA A 105 -10.58 10.57 -7.37
C ALA A 105 -9.91 10.33 -6.01
N LEU A 106 -9.16 11.32 -5.50
CA LEU A 106 -8.54 11.26 -4.18
C LEU A 106 -9.60 11.17 -3.08
N GLY A 107 -10.68 11.94 -3.18
CA GLY A 107 -11.85 11.84 -2.30
C GLY A 107 -12.48 10.45 -2.28
N ARG A 108 -12.64 9.80 -3.45
CA ARG A 108 -13.13 8.41 -3.53
C ARG A 108 -12.22 7.41 -2.84
N VAL A 109 -10.91 7.53 -3.00
CA VAL A 109 -9.96 6.64 -2.31
C VAL A 109 -10.03 6.85 -0.80
N LEU A 110 -10.16 8.09 -0.34
CA LEU A 110 -10.35 8.41 1.08
C LEU A 110 -11.67 7.84 1.65
N ALA A 111 -12.77 7.98 0.91
CA ALA A 111 -14.06 7.41 1.30
C ALA A 111 -13.98 5.89 1.44
N ARG A 112 -13.34 5.21 0.47
CA ARG A 112 -13.11 3.76 0.54
C ARG A 112 -12.32 3.35 1.79
N ILE A 113 -11.23 4.06 2.12
CA ILE A 113 -10.44 3.78 3.33
C ILE A 113 -11.29 3.91 4.60
N LYS A 114 -12.20 4.90 4.62
CA LYS A 114 -13.10 5.16 5.75
C LYS A 114 -14.19 4.09 5.86
N GLU A 115 -14.85 3.74 4.76
CA GLU A 115 -15.92 2.73 4.71
C GLU A 115 -15.43 1.32 5.06
N GLU A 116 -14.26 0.92 4.53
CA GLU A 116 -13.66 -0.39 4.81
C GLU A 116 -12.88 -0.42 6.14
N GLU A 117 -12.82 0.70 6.86
CA GLU A 117 -12.05 0.92 8.09
C GLU A 117 -10.60 0.40 7.99
N LEU A 118 -9.97 0.59 6.83
CA LEU A 118 -8.63 0.05 6.55
C LEU A 118 -7.58 0.62 7.53
N TYR A 119 -7.81 1.82 8.05
CA TYR A 119 -6.97 2.46 9.06
C TYR A 119 -6.93 1.68 10.38
N ALA A 120 -8.01 0.98 10.76
CA ALA A 120 -8.06 0.19 12.00
C ALA A 120 -7.09 -0.99 11.94
N ALA A 121 -6.86 -1.58 10.76
CA ALA A 121 -5.93 -2.69 10.57
C ALA A 121 -4.47 -2.31 10.85
N LYS A 122 -4.11 -1.03 10.71
CA LYS A 122 -2.78 -0.49 11.07
C LYS A 122 -2.72 0.04 12.51
N GLY A 123 -3.82 -0.01 13.26
CA GLY A 123 -3.90 0.39 14.66
C GLY A 123 -4.26 1.85 14.91
N PHE A 124 -4.82 2.55 13.92
CA PHE A 124 -5.35 3.90 14.14
C PHE A 124 -6.73 3.84 14.81
N GLY A 125 -6.92 4.66 15.84
CA GLY A 125 -8.20 4.73 16.57
C GLY A 125 -9.31 5.50 15.84
N SER A 126 -8.96 6.34 14.88
CA SER A 126 -9.91 7.10 14.06
C SER A 126 -9.34 7.40 12.68
N PHE A 127 -10.22 7.65 11.72
CA PHE A 127 -9.82 8.09 10.38
C PHE A 127 -9.05 9.42 10.41
N GLU A 128 -9.44 10.35 11.29
CA GLU A 128 -8.76 11.64 11.45
C GLU A 128 -7.30 11.48 11.90
N ALA A 129 -7.05 10.60 12.88
CA ALA A 129 -5.70 10.31 13.36
C ALA A 129 -4.83 9.65 12.28
N PHE A 130 -5.44 8.85 11.41
CA PHE A 130 -4.76 8.28 10.24
C PHE A 130 -4.36 9.38 9.25
N VAL A 131 -5.30 10.25 8.88
CA VAL A 131 -5.06 11.34 7.94
C VAL A 131 -3.94 12.26 8.43
N GLU A 132 -3.98 12.73 9.68
CA GLU A 132 -2.97 13.66 10.19
C GLU A 132 -1.56 13.07 10.25
N ARG A 133 -1.44 11.76 10.48
CA ARG A 133 -0.15 11.08 10.64
C ARG A 133 0.42 10.52 9.35
N GLU A 134 -0.43 10.08 8.42
CA GLU A 134 0.00 9.40 7.20
C GLU A 134 -0.16 10.26 5.94
N LEU A 135 -1.00 11.30 5.96
CA LEU A 135 -1.30 12.15 4.81
C LEU A 135 -0.96 13.63 5.08
N ASP A 136 0.01 14.18 4.33
CA ASP A 136 0.32 15.63 4.36
C ASP A 136 -0.70 16.49 3.59
N LEU A 137 -1.99 16.17 3.66
CA LEU A 137 -3.06 16.97 3.05
C LEU A 137 -3.67 17.95 4.04
N GLY A 138 -3.57 17.65 5.34
CA GLY A 138 -4.28 18.32 6.42
C GLY A 138 -5.61 17.63 6.74
N ARG A 139 -6.06 17.76 7.99
CA ARG A 139 -7.30 17.14 8.48
C ARG A 139 -8.54 17.66 7.76
N ASN A 140 -8.75 18.99 7.78
CA ASN A 140 -9.98 19.61 7.27
C ASN A 140 -10.17 19.37 5.76
N THR A 141 -9.10 19.49 4.98
CA THR A 141 -9.10 19.25 3.54
C THR A 141 -9.42 17.79 3.22
N SER A 142 -8.82 16.84 3.93
CA SER A 142 -9.07 15.41 3.67
C SER A 142 -10.50 15.01 4.03
N LEU A 143 -11.05 15.53 5.14
CA LEU A 143 -12.45 15.32 5.51
C LEU A 143 -13.41 15.97 4.50
N ALA A 144 -13.09 17.17 4.03
CA ALA A 144 -13.89 17.84 3.00
C ALA A 144 -13.85 17.06 1.68
N LEU A 145 -12.70 16.52 1.27
CA LEU A 145 -12.55 15.75 0.03
C LEU A 145 -13.27 14.40 0.09
N GLU A 146 -13.21 13.71 1.23
CA GLU A 146 -13.99 12.49 1.46
C GLU A 146 -15.49 12.79 1.35
N ARG A 147 -15.99 13.84 2.00
CA ARG A 147 -17.40 14.20 1.92
C ARG A 147 -17.84 14.72 0.55
N ALA A 148 -16.94 15.38 -0.17
CA ALA A 148 -17.22 15.88 -1.52
C ALA A 148 -17.69 14.77 -2.46
N CYS A 149 -17.17 13.55 -2.32
CA CYS A 149 -17.55 12.45 -3.20
C CYS A 149 -18.96 11.88 -2.92
N HIS A 150 -19.53 12.17 -1.74
CA HIS A 150 -20.90 11.80 -1.39
C HIS A 150 -21.93 12.88 -1.74
N VAL A 151 -21.51 14.15 -1.81
CA VAL A 151 -22.41 15.30 -2.07
C VAL A 151 -22.45 15.70 -3.54
N PHE A 152 -21.30 15.62 -4.23
CA PHE A 152 -21.16 16.10 -5.61
C PHE A 152 -20.97 14.95 -6.59
N GLN A 153 -21.49 15.13 -7.79
CA GLN A 153 -21.14 14.30 -8.93
C GLN A 153 -19.75 14.67 -9.46
N GLU A 154 -19.04 13.69 -10.02
CA GLU A 154 -17.66 13.84 -10.50
C GLU A 154 -17.52 14.94 -11.55
N GLU A 155 -18.39 14.95 -12.56
CA GLU A 155 -18.36 15.93 -13.65
C GLU A 155 -18.59 17.36 -13.15
N ALA A 156 -19.54 17.52 -12.22
CA ALA A 156 -19.84 18.82 -11.62
C ALA A 156 -18.65 19.30 -10.78
N ALA A 157 -18.10 18.44 -9.92
CA ALA A 157 -16.97 18.78 -9.08
C ALA A 157 -15.77 19.24 -9.92
N LEU A 158 -15.42 18.49 -10.98
CA LEU A 158 -14.30 18.83 -11.86
C LEU A 158 -14.51 20.16 -12.60
N LYS A 159 -15.74 20.49 -12.99
CA LYS A 159 -16.07 21.74 -13.68
C LYS A 159 -15.87 22.98 -12.79
N TYR A 160 -16.28 22.91 -11.52
CA TYR A 160 -16.17 24.04 -10.58
C TYR A 160 -14.80 24.11 -9.88
N GLY A 161 -14.09 22.98 -9.81
CA GLY A 161 -12.76 22.87 -9.22
C GLY A 161 -12.78 22.72 -7.70
N MET A 162 -11.64 22.27 -7.15
CA MET A 162 -11.51 21.85 -5.75
C MET A 162 -11.91 22.93 -4.73
N GLN A 163 -11.44 24.17 -4.91
CA GLN A 163 -11.67 25.25 -3.94
C GLN A 163 -13.15 25.64 -3.85
N ALA A 164 -13.85 25.68 -4.99
CA ALA A 164 -15.28 25.97 -5.03
C ALA A 164 -16.09 24.86 -4.35
N VAL A 165 -15.72 23.60 -4.56
CA VAL A 165 -16.36 22.44 -3.92
C VAL A 165 -16.17 22.47 -2.39
N ILE A 166 -14.96 22.75 -1.91
CA ILE A 166 -14.67 22.85 -0.47
C ILE A 166 -15.46 24.01 0.16
N ALA A 167 -15.50 25.17 -0.50
CA ALA A 167 -16.27 26.31 -0.02
C ALA A 167 -17.78 26.00 0.03
N ALA A 168 -18.31 25.32 -1.00
CA ALA A 168 -19.71 24.89 -1.03
C ALA A 168 -20.04 23.88 0.07
N LEU A 169 -19.12 22.98 0.43
CA LEU A 169 -19.32 22.10 1.57
C LEU A 169 -19.37 22.87 2.89
N ALA A 170 -18.47 23.84 3.08
CA ALA A 170 -18.46 24.65 4.29
C ALA A 170 -19.78 25.42 4.49
N THR A 171 -20.35 25.97 3.40
CA THR A 171 -21.65 26.66 3.47
C THR A 171 -22.82 25.71 3.72
N LEU A 172 -22.78 24.50 3.16
CA LEU A 172 -23.77 23.45 3.43
C LEU A 172 -23.69 22.98 4.89
N ASP A 173 -22.50 22.91 5.48
CA ASP A 173 -22.29 22.52 6.87
C ASP A 173 -22.79 23.56 7.86
N GLU A 174 -22.59 24.84 7.55
CA GLU A 174 -23.17 25.94 8.32
C GLU A 174 -24.71 25.93 8.23
N ALA A 175 -25.26 25.63 7.05
CA ALA A 175 -26.71 25.55 6.86
C ALA A 175 -27.36 24.33 7.54
N ALA A 176 -26.62 23.22 7.67
CA ALA A 176 -27.09 21.99 8.32
C ALA A 176 -27.11 22.08 9.85
N GLN A 177 -26.36 23.01 10.46
CA GLN A 177 -26.47 23.26 11.89
C GLN A 177 -27.86 23.82 12.20
N PRO A 178 -28.61 23.25 13.16
CA PRO A 178 -29.90 23.80 13.55
C PRO A 178 -29.63 25.22 14.02
N ARG A 179 -30.12 26.21 13.24
CA ARG A 179 -30.17 27.58 13.71
C ARG A 179 -30.98 27.51 14.99
N THR A 180 -30.31 27.62 16.13
CA THR A 180 -30.96 27.82 17.41
C THR A 180 -31.68 29.14 17.25
N GLY A 181 -32.94 29.05 16.82
CA GLY A 181 -33.81 30.19 16.71
C GLY A 181 -33.80 30.82 18.08
N THR A 182 -33.21 32.00 18.17
CA THR A 182 -33.56 32.99 19.17
C THR A 182 -35.04 33.24 18.96
N SER A 183 -35.87 32.38 19.56
CA SER A 183 -37.26 32.66 19.80
C SER A 183 -37.25 33.96 20.59
N ALA A 184 -37.61 35.04 19.91
CA ALA A 184 -37.77 36.33 20.56
C ALA A 184 -38.72 36.11 21.74
N PRO A 185 -38.36 36.51 22.97
CA PRO A 185 -39.25 36.34 24.10
C PRO A 185 -40.52 37.15 23.80
N LEU A 186 -41.63 36.45 23.58
CA LEU A 186 -42.94 37.08 23.42
C LEU A 186 -43.20 37.95 24.67
N PRO A 187 -43.47 39.26 24.52
CA PRO A 187 -43.74 40.11 25.67
C PRO A 187 -45.10 39.73 26.29
N LEU A 188 -45.06 38.87 27.30
CA LEU A 188 -46.21 38.56 28.15
C LEU A 188 -46.48 39.73 29.11
N LYS A 189 -47.27 40.71 28.65
CA LYS A 189 -48.00 41.60 29.55
C LYS A 189 -49.38 41.91 28.97
N PRO A 190 -50.45 41.21 29.42
CA PRO A 190 -51.80 41.66 29.12
C PRO A 190 -52.11 42.95 29.89
N PRO A 191 -52.80 43.94 29.29
CA PRO A 191 -53.16 45.17 29.97
C PRO A 191 -54.22 44.88 31.06
N GLY A 192 -53.83 45.07 32.32
CA GLY A 192 -54.74 45.00 33.46
C GLY A 192 -55.83 46.05 33.32
N LYS A 193 -57.10 45.61 33.34
CA LYS A 193 -58.28 46.48 33.41
C LYS A 193 -58.19 47.34 34.68
N ARG A 194 -58.11 48.66 34.50
CA ARG A 194 -58.42 49.63 35.55
C ARG A 194 -59.89 49.47 35.92
N ARG A 195 -60.17 49.30 37.20
CA ARG A 195 -61.50 49.41 37.80
C ARG A 195 -61.39 50.24 39.06
#